data_AF-A0AAN5D1N7-F1
#
_entry.id   AF-A0AAN5D1N7-F1
#
_cell.length_a   1.000
_cell.length_b   1.000
_cell.length_c   1.000
_cell.angle_alpha   90.00
_cell.angle_beta   90.00
_cell.angle_gamma   90.00
#
_symmetry.space_group_name_H-M   'P 1'
#
loop_
_entity.id
_entity.type
_entity.pdbx_description
1 polymer ?
#
loop_
_entity_poly.entity_id
_entity_poly.type
_entity_poly.pdbx_seq_one_letter_code
_entity_poly.pdbx_strand_id
1 'polypeptide(L)'
;MTARTPTEIPSTPEDKKLMEKTWSEEFDVLLTLGSDIYNNIFKNMTACKRLFPWVIKYEDEGVDWKKSTEFKDQALKFVQVIDTVVWGIIDGEKSVPYLYDVGQRHVQYASRGFKANYWDVFLDAMQYAQDQRIPKMTTLTAQEKLRAKQIWHDVAAYIIKHMKAGFFDGQKGVDRYAEK
;
A
#
# COMPACT_ATOMS: atom_id res chain seq x y z
N MET A 1 -17.37 13.46 -18.99
CA MET A 1 -16.03 12.83 -18.96
C MET A 1 -16.14 11.56 -18.15
N THR A 2 -16.19 10.40 -18.80
CA THR A 2 -16.25 9.08 -18.14
C THR A 2 -14.88 8.78 -17.54
N ALA A 3 -14.81 8.69 -16.21
CA ALA A 3 -13.63 8.21 -15.51
C ALA A 3 -13.32 6.80 -16.00
N ARG A 4 -12.20 6.63 -16.72
CA ARG A 4 -11.67 5.30 -17.04
C ARG A 4 -11.42 4.61 -15.70
N THR A 5 -12.11 3.51 -15.45
CA THR A 5 -11.71 2.57 -14.41
C THR A 5 -10.31 2.10 -14.78
N PRO A 6 -9.28 2.26 -13.93
CA PRO A 6 -7.94 1.74 -14.25
C PRO A 6 -8.03 0.21 -14.24
N THR A 7 -8.20 -0.38 -15.42
CA THR A 7 -8.24 -1.84 -15.59
C THR A 7 -6.85 -2.44 -15.78
N GLU A 8 -5.85 -1.64 -16.14
CA GLU A 8 -4.52 -2.10 -16.52
C GLU A 8 -3.45 -1.28 -15.78
N ILE A 9 -2.56 -2.00 -15.12
CA ILE A 9 -1.39 -1.46 -14.42
C ILE A 9 -0.43 -0.86 -15.46
N PRO A 10 0.33 0.20 -15.17
CA PRO A 10 1.42 0.64 -16.02
C PRO A 10 2.38 -0.52 -16.32
N SER A 11 2.47 -0.92 -17.59
CA SER A 11 3.20 -2.14 -17.98
C SER A 11 4.08 -1.94 -19.22
N THR A 12 4.23 -0.71 -19.72
CA THR A 12 5.15 -0.46 -20.84
C THR A 12 6.60 -0.63 -20.38
N PRO A 13 7.54 -0.94 -21.28
CA PRO A 13 8.96 -1.03 -20.93
C PRO A 13 9.50 0.24 -20.25
N GLU A 14 9.01 1.41 -20.67
CA GLU A 14 9.39 2.71 -20.10
C GLU A 14 8.84 2.88 -18.68
N ASP A 15 7.59 2.48 -18.45
CA ASP A 15 6.97 2.51 -17.12
C ASP A 15 7.69 1.56 -16.16
N LYS A 16 7.99 0.34 -16.59
CA LYS A 16 8.74 -0.65 -15.78
C LYS A 16 10.11 -0.13 -15.41
N LYS A 17 10.86 0.43 -16.37
CA LYS A 17 12.16 1.06 -16.12
C LYS A 17 12.05 2.23 -15.15
N LEU A 18 10.97 3.01 -15.23
CA LEU A 18 10.74 4.13 -14.31
C LEU A 18 10.34 3.63 -12.92
N MET A 19 9.60 2.53 -12.81
CA MET A 19 9.33 1.84 -11.54
C MET A 19 10.62 1.38 -10.89
N GLU A 20 11.49 0.67 -11.62
CA GLU A 20 12.81 0.24 -11.13
C GLU A 20 13.63 1.44 -10.62
N LYS A 21 13.71 2.53 -11.41
CA LYS A 21 14.43 3.75 -11.02
C LYS A 21 13.86 4.43 -9.78
N THR A 22 12.56 4.28 -9.51
CA THR A 22 11.88 5.00 -8.42
C THR A 22 11.50 4.13 -7.24
N TRP A 23 11.73 2.83 -7.33
CA TRP A 23 11.78 1.92 -6.21
C TRP A 23 13.15 1.98 -5.52
N SER A 24 13.23 1.49 -4.29
CA SER A 24 14.49 1.43 -3.54
C SER A 24 14.51 0.14 -2.74
N GLU A 25 15.68 -0.47 -2.61
CA GLU A 25 15.88 -1.67 -1.79
C GLU A 25 16.54 -1.33 -0.43
N GLU A 26 16.84 -0.04 -0.20
CA GLU A 26 17.50 0.43 1.01
C GLU A 26 16.54 0.41 2.19
N PHE A 27 16.92 -0.29 3.26
CA PHE A 27 16.08 -0.49 4.45
C PHE A 27 15.52 0.83 5.02
N ASP A 28 16.37 1.84 5.20
CA ASP A 28 15.96 3.12 5.80
C ASP A 28 14.96 3.88 4.91
N VAL A 29 15.11 3.77 3.57
CA VAL A 29 14.19 4.38 2.60
C VAL A 29 12.84 3.68 2.66
N LEU A 30 12.85 2.35 2.71
CA LEU A 30 11.65 1.53 2.79
C LEU A 30 10.91 1.73 4.13
N LEU A 31 11.63 1.77 5.25
CA LEU A 31 11.05 2.04 6.56
C LEU A 31 10.45 3.45 6.62
N THR A 32 11.13 4.45 6.06
CA THR A 32 10.61 5.83 5.96
C THR A 32 9.34 5.87 5.12
N LEU A 33 9.33 5.20 3.96
CA LEU A 33 8.17 5.11 3.08
C LEU A 33 6.95 4.52 3.81
N GLY A 34 7.11 3.35 4.43
CA GLY A 34 6.03 2.70 5.18
C GLY A 34 5.56 3.55 6.36
N SER A 35 6.49 4.22 7.05
CA SER A 35 6.19 5.11 8.16
C SER A 35 5.38 6.33 7.72
N ASP A 36 5.78 6.99 6.63
CA ASP A 36 5.08 8.16 6.09
C ASP A 36 3.64 7.81 5.67
N ILE A 37 3.45 6.64 5.05
CA ILE A 37 2.13 6.13 4.67
C ILE A 37 1.26 5.95 5.92
N TYR A 38 1.71 5.18 6.92
CA TYR A 38 0.89 4.96 8.13
C TYR A 38 0.65 6.22 8.94
N ASN A 39 1.66 7.09 9.05
CA ASN A 39 1.51 8.38 9.71
C ASN A 39 0.43 9.23 9.03
N ASN A 40 0.40 9.23 7.69
CA ASN A 40 -0.63 9.94 6.94
C ASN A 40 -2.02 9.30 7.13
N ILE A 41 -2.12 7.97 7.09
CA ILE A 41 -3.38 7.25 7.37
C ILE A 41 -3.91 7.59 8.76
N PHE A 42 -3.10 7.47 9.81
CA PHE A 42 -3.54 7.74 11.18
C PHE A 42 -3.82 9.22 11.45
N LYS A 43 -3.21 10.13 10.69
CA LYS A 43 -3.53 11.56 10.73
C LYS A 43 -4.90 11.85 10.11
N ASN A 44 -5.20 11.27 8.94
CA ASN A 44 -6.42 11.54 8.19
C ASN A 44 -7.62 10.69 8.62
N MET A 45 -7.37 9.52 9.22
CA MET A 45 -8.38 8.61 9.72
C MET A 45 -7.94 8.00 11.06
N THR A 46 -7.99 8.81 12.12
CA THR A 46 -7.63 8.39 13.49
C THR A 46 -8.34 7.13 13.95
N ALA A 47 -9.56 6.87 13.46
CA ALA A 47 -10.29 5.63 13.73
C ALA A 47 -9.52 4.35 13.34
N CYS A 48 -8.57 4.41 12.40
CA CYS A 48 -7.73 3.27 12.03
C CYS A 48 -6.79 2.83 13.16
N LYS A 49 -6.41 3.72 14.08
CA LYS A 49 -5.53 3.39 15.21
C LYS A 49 -6.10 2.28 16.09
N ARG A 50 -7.43 2.20 16.23
CA ARG A 50 -8.12 1.18 17.04
C ARG A 50 -7.88 -0.26 16.57
N LEU A 51 -7.43 -0.43 15.33
CA LEU A 51 -7.09 -1.74 14.77
C LEU A 51 -5.76 -2.28 15.31
N PHE A 52 -4.99 -1.42 15.98
CA PHE A 52 -3.65 -1.68 16.49
C PHE A 52 -3.67 -1.54 18.02
N PRO A 53 -3.94 -2.60 18.79
CA PRO A 53 -4.02 -2.52 20.25
C PRO A 53 -2.78 -1.93 20.93
N TRP A 54 -1.59 -2.15 20.33
CA TRP A 54 -0.34 -1.58 20.82
C TRP A 54 -0.27 -0.05 20.67
N VAL A 55 -0.93 0.55 19.66
CA VAL A 55 -1.03 2.02 19.53
C VAL A 55 -1.80 2.58 20.72
N ILE A 56 -2.96 1.99 21.02
CA ILE A 56 -3.82 2.43 22.13
C ILE A 56 -3.07 2.33 23.46
N LYS A 57 -2.45 1.16 23.72
CA LYS A 57 -1.63 0.94 24.92
C LYS A 57 -0.56 2.02 25.10
N TYR A 58 0.21 2.31 24.06
CA TYR A 58 1.28 3.30 24.16
C TYR A 58 0.76 4.74 24.29
N GLU A 59 -0.35 5.09 23.65
CA GLU A 59 -0.98 6.40 23.86
C GLU A 59 -1.47 6.58 25.30
N ASP A 60 -2.05 5.54 25.91
CA ASP A 60 -2.47 5.52 27.32
C ASP A 60 -1.28 5.64 28.29
N GLU A 61 -0.12 5.05 27.93
CA GLU A 61 1.13 5.11 28.69
C GLU A 61 1.94 6.40 28.44
N GLY A 62 1.50 7.28 27.53
CA GLY A 62 2.25 8.48 27.15
C GLY A 62 3.54 8.20 26.37
N VAL A 63 3.65 7.01 25.77
CA VAL A 63 4.80 6.54 24.99
C VAL A 63 4.59 6.83 23.51
N ASP A 64 5.65 7.32 22.84
CA ASP A 64 5.62 7.53 21.39
C ASP A 64 5.71 6.19 20.64
N TRP A 65 4.55 5.65 20.29
CA TRP A 65 4.41 4.39 19.55
C TRP A 65 5.12 4.38 18.21
N LYS A 66 5.43 5.55 17.60
CA LYS A 66 6.15 5.61 16.32
C LYS A 66 7.59 5.13 16.43
N LYS A 67 8.14 5.06 17.64
CA LYS A 67 9.49 4.55 17.91
C LYS A 67 9.50 3.05 18.22
N SER A 68 8.34 2.43 18.41
CA SER A 68 8.19 1.02 18.76
C SER A 68 8.62 0.08 17.64
N THR A 69 8.97 -1.15 18.01
CA THR A 69 9.28 -2.22 17.05
C THR A 69 8.02 -2.63 16.28
N GLU A 70 6.87 -2.67 16.95
CA GLU A 70 5.57 -3.02 16.39
C GLU A 70 5.19 -2.10 15.23
N PHE A 71 5.45 -0.80 15.36
CA PHE A 71 5.21 0.14 14.27
C PHE A 71 6.14 -0.08 13.08
N LYS A 72 7.44 -0.27 13.34
CA LYS A 72 8.44 -0.54 12.29
C LYS A 72 8.09 -1.82 11.53
N ASP A 73 7.74 -2.89 12.25
CA ASP A 73 7.32 -4.16 11.66
C ASP A 73 6.07 -4.00 10.80
N GLN A 74 5.09 -3.22 11.27
CA GLN A 74 3.87 -2.96 10.51
C GLN A 74 4.14 -2.15 9.24
N ALA A 75 4.98 -1.12 9.32
CA ALA A 75 5.41 -0.33 8.17
C ALA A 75 6.13 -1.19 7.13
N LEU A 76 7.04 -2.07 7.57
CA LEU A 76 7.80 -2.95 6.68
C LEU A 76 6.94 -4.03 6.03
N LYS A 77 6.02 -4.68 6.77
CA LYS A 77 5.06 -5.63 6.19
C LYS A 77 4.25 -5.00 5.07
N PHE A 78 3.89 -3.74 5.22
CA PHE A 78 3.15 -3.03 4.20
C PHE A 78 3.98 -2.74 2.96
N VAL A 79 5.23 -2.31 3.16
CA VAL A 79 6.19 -2.10 2.06
C VAL A 79 6.50 -3.40 1.31
N GLN A 80 6.57 -4.55 2.00
CA GLN A 80 6.74 -5.85 1.37
C GLN A 80 5.59 -6.23 0.42
N VAL A 81 4.35 -5.82 0.74
CA VAL A 81 3.20 -5.99 -0.18
C VAL A 81 3.42 -5.17 -1.45
N ILE A 82 3.90 -3.93 -1.31
CA ILE A 82 4.19 -3.06 -2.45
C ILE A 82 5.34 -3.66 -3.28
N ASP A 83 6.42 -4.10 -2.63
CA ASP A 83 7.59 -4.73 -3.27
C ASP A 83 7.19 -5.93 -4.14
N THR A 84 6.40 -6.86 -3.56
CA THR A 84 5.89 -8.04 -4.26
C THR A 84 5.10 -7.64 -5.52
N VAL A 85 4.32 -6.56 -5.45
CA VAL A 85 3.53 -6.08 -6.57
C VAL A 85 4.40 -5.40 -7.62
N VAL A 86 5.38 -4.61 -7.20
CA VAL A 86 6.33 -3.92 -8.08
C VAL A 86 7.09 -4.93 -8.93
N TRP A 87 7.68 -5.94 -8.31
CA TRP A 87 8.41 -6.98 -9.02
C TRP A 87 7.49 -7.86 -9.86
N GLY A 88 6.29 -8.20 -9.36
CA GLY A 88 5.29 -8.88 -10.18
C GLY A 88 4.95 -8.11 -11.48
N ILE A 89 4.84 -6.78 -11.42
CA ILE A 89 4.60 -5.96 -12.62
C ILE A 89 5.81 -5.96 -13.56
N ILE A 90 7.02 -5.76 -13.00
CA ILE A 90 8.28 -5.70 -13.75
C ILE A 90 8.52 -7.03 -14.49
N ASP A 91 8.41 -8.15 -13.78
CA ASP A 91 8.67 -9.49 -14.29
C ASP A 91 7.52 -10.05 -15.16
N GLY A 92 6.36 -9.40 -15.13
CA GLY A 92 5.17 -9.83 -15.87
C GLY A 92 4.40 -10.96 -15.18
N GLU A 93 4.60 -11.14 -13.88
CA GLU A 93 3.89 -12.09 -13.04
C GLU A 93 2.57 -11.52 -12.48
N LYS A 94 1.60 -12.41 -12.23
CA LYS A 94 0.32 -12.02 -11.67
C LYS A 94 0.39 -11.93 -10.15
N SER A 95 0.42 -10.71 -9.61
CA SER A 95 0.29 -10.45 -8.17
C SER A 95 -1.16 -10.52 -7.65
N VAL A 96 -2.15 -10.74 -8.52
CA VAL A 96 -3.57 -10.76 -8.17
C VAL A 96 -3.91 -11.81 -7.10
N PRO A 97 -3.51 -13.10 -7.21
CA PRO A 97 -3.84 -14.10 -6.20
C PRO A 97 -3.26 -13.75 -4.83
N TYR A 98 -2.03 -13.23 -4.80
CA TYR A 98 -1.38 -12.75 -3.58
C TYR A 98 -2.18 -11.60 -2.92
N LEU A 99 -2.53 -10.56 -3.69
CA LEU A 99 -3.30 -9.43 -3.19
C LEU A 99 -4.71 -9.83 -2.72
N TYR A 100 -5.32 -10.79 -3.42
CA TYR A 100 -6.60 -11.36 -3.02
C TYR A 100 -6.48 -12.08 -1.67
N ASP A 101 -5.46 -12.92 -1.47
CA ASP A 101 -5.19 -13.58 -0.18
C ASP A 101 -4.95 -12.56 0.95
N VAL A 102 -4.17 -11.49 0.69
CA VAL A 102 -4.01 -10.40 1.66
C VAL A 102 -5.38 -9.84 2.07
N GLY A 103 -6.27 -9.60 1.10
CA GLY A 103 -7.65 -9.17 1.34
C GLY A 103 -8.45 -10.16 2.20
N GLN A 104 -8.39 -11.45 1.88
CA GLN A 104 -9.04 -12.53 2.64
C GLN A 104 -8.59 -12.53 4.10
N ARG A 105 -7.28 -12.46 4.35
CA ARG A 105 -6.73 -12.40 5.71
C ARG A 105 -7.19 -11.19 6.50
N HIS A 106 -7.59 -10.09 5.86
CA HIS A 106 -8.12 -8.91 6.57
C HIS A 106 -9.54 -9.11 7.11
N VAL A 107 -10.28 -10.14 6.68
CA VAL A 107 -11.62 -10.45 7.21
C VAL A 107 -11.57 -10.71 8.72
N GLN A 108 -10.48 -11.29 9.24
CA GLN A 108 -10.31 -11.53 10.68
C GLN A 108 -10.40 -10.23 11.51
N TYR A 109 -10.04 -9.08 10.91
CA TYR A 109 -10.07 -7.77 11.58
C TYR A 109 -11.43 -7.08 11.49
N ALA A 110 -12.40 -7.63 10.73
CA ALA A 110 -13.75 -7.08 10.66
C ALA A 110 -14.42 -7.05 12.05
N SER A 111 -14.14 -8.05 12.89
CA SER A 111 -14.58 -8.12 14.29
C SER A 111 -14.06 -6.96 15.16
N ARG A 112 -12.92 -6.36 14.79
CA ARG A 112 -12.34 -5.15 15.43
C ARG A 112 -12.79 -3.85 14.74
N GLY A 113 -13.79 -3.96 13.87
CA GLY A 113 -14.35 -2.83 13.13
C GLY A 113 -13.52 -2.38 11.93
N PHE A 114 -12.68 -3.26 11.36
CA PHE A 114 -12.07 -3.01 10.05
C PHE A 114 -13.17 -2.86 8.98
N LYS A 115 -12.99 -1.89 8.08
CA LYS A 115 -13.89 -1.66 6.95
C LYS A 115 -13.07 -1.54 5.67
N ALA A 116 -13.57 -2.10 4.57
CA ALA A 116 -12.88 -2.06 3.28
C ALA A 116 -12.58 -0.63 2.79
N ASN A 117 -13.37 0.37 3.21
CA ASN A 117 -13.13 1.76 2.85
C ASN A 117 -11.93 2.40 3.58
N TYR A 118 -11.33 1.72 4.57
CA TYR A 118 -10.08 2.19 5.18
C TYR A 118 -8.90 2.11 4.20
N TRP A 119 -8.98 1.24 3.20
CA TRP A 119 -8.02 1.23 2.09
C TRP A 119 -8.19 2.40 1.13
N ASP A 120 -9.28 3.17 1.17
CA ASP A 120 -9.41 4.34 0.29
C ASP A 120 -8.45 5.46 0.72
N VAL A 121 -8.24 5.62 2.03
CA VAL A 121 -7.23 6.57 2.57
C VAL A 121 -5.80 6.13 2.25
N PHE A 122 -5.58 4.85 1.96
CA PHE A 122 -4.26 4.38 1.55
C PHE A 122 -3.82 4.99 0.22
N LEU A 123 -4.74 5.25 -0.72
CA LEU A 123 -4.40 5.88 -1.99
C LEU A 123 -3.80 7.28 -1.77
N ASP A 124 -4.47 8.10 -0.96
CA ASP A 124 -4.00 9.46 -0.61
C ASP A 124 -2.67 9.42 0.15
N ALA A 125 -2.52 8.46 1.08
CA ALA A 125 -1.30 8.29 1.84
C ALA A 125 -0.10 7.87 0.98
N MET A 126 -0.32 6.99 -0.01
CA MET A 126 0.69 6.62 -0.99
C MET A 126 1.13 7.83 -1.81
N GLN A 127 0.16 8.61 -2.30
CA GLN A 127 0.43 9.79 -3.10
C GLN A 127 1.19 10.85 -2.28
N TYR A 128 0.81 11.06 -1.03
CA TYR A 128 1.54 11.92 -0.10
C TYR A 128 2.99 11.48 0.08
N ALA A 129 3.25 10.19 0.33
CA ALA A 129 4.61 9.70 0.54
C ALA A 129 5.48 9.87 -0.73
N GLN A 130 4.90 9.67 -1.92
CA GLN A 130 5.59 9.91 -3.18
C GLN A 130 5.86 11.40 -3.44
N ASP A 131 4.97 12.29 -3.02
CA ASP A 131 5.19 13.74 -3.08
C ASP A 131 6.34 14.20 -2.19
N GLN A 132 6.67 13.45 -1.12
CA GLN A 132 7.86 13.73 -0.31
C GLN A 132 9.16 13.19 -0.91
N ARG A 133 9.08 12.12 -1.72
CA ARG A 133 10.24 11.35 -2.20
C ARG A 133 10.65 11.71 -3.62
N ILE A 134 9.74 11.63 -4.58
CA ILE A 134 10.03 11.79 -6.02
C ILE A 134 10.67 13.15 -6.35
N PRO A 135 10.25 14.30 -5.76
CA PRO A 135 10.89 15.57 -6.05
C PRO A 135 12.39 15.61 -5.73
N LYS A 136 12.83 14.84 -4.72
CA LYS A 136 14.23 14.76 -4.26
C LYS A 136 15.11 13.88 -5.14
N MET A 137 14.53 13.10 -6.06
CA MET A 137 15.29 12.29 -7.01
C MET A 137 15.88 13.17 -8.10
N THR A 138 17.17 13.49 -8.01
CA THR A 138 17.88 14.40 -8.93
C THR A 138 18.16 13.77 -10.29
N THR A 139 18.11 12.44 -10.39
CA THR A 139 18.35 11.68 -11.62
C THR A 139 17.17 11.65 -12.58
N LEU A 140 16.00 12.16 -12.17
CA LEU A 140 14.78 12.17 -12.98
C LEU A 140 14.50 13.54 -13.58
N THR A 141 14.08 13.55 -14.85
CA THR A 141 13.49 14.72 -15.51
C THR A 141 12.15 15.12 -14.89
N ALA A 142 11.67 16.35 -15.15
CA ALA A 142 10.36 16.80 -14.67
C ALA A 142 9.21 15.91 -15.20
N GLN A 143 9.32 15.44 -16.44
CA GLN A 143 8.35 14.54 -17.05
C GLN A 143 8.39 13.14 -16.41
N GLU A 144 9.58 12.58 -16.16
CA GLU A 144 9.72 11.31 -15.43
C GLU A 144 9.14 11.43 -14.01
N LYS A 145 9.35 12.54 -13.31
CA LYS A 145 8.76 12.77 -11.97
C LYS A 145 7.24 12.77 -12.02
N LEU A 146 6.63 13.44 -12.99
CA LEU A 146 5.18 13.46 -13.16
C LEU A 146 4.64 12.06 -13.49
N ARG A 147 5.31 11.34 -14.41
CA ARG A 147 4.91 9.99 -14.78
C ARG A 147 5.05 9.01 -13.62
N ALA A 148 6.14 9.08 -12.86
CA ALA A 148 6.38 8.23 -11.71
C ALA A 148 5.28 8.40 -10.65
N LYS A 149 4.85 9.64 -10.36
CA LYS A 149 3.71 9.88 -9.45
C LYS A 149 2.44 9.19 -9.93
N GLN A 150 2.14 9.27 -11.22
CA GLN A 150 0.98 8.58 -11.80
C GLN A 150 1.11 7.05 -11.68
N ILE A 151 2.29 6.51 -11.97
CA ILE A 151 2.53 5.07 -11.85
C ILE A 151 2.28 4.59 -10.41
N TRP A 152 2.83 5.27 -9.41
CA TRP A 152 2.64 4.88 -8.01
C TRP A 152 1.20 5.03 -7.52
N HIS A 153 0.47 6.02 -8.04
CA HIS A 153 -0.97 6.11 -7.83
C HIS A 153 -1.71 4.88 -8.42
N ASP A 154 -1.36 4.50 -9.65
CA ASP A 154 -2.00 3.37 -10.33
C ASP A 154 -1.67 2.02 -9.63
N VAL A 155 -0.44 1.87 -9.12
CA VAL A 155 -0.03 0.71 -8.30
C VAL A 155 -0.87 0.64 -7.02
N ALA A 156 -1.05 1.74 -6.29
CA ALA A 156 -1.89 1.73 -5.09
C ALA A 156 -3.35 1.40 -5.41
N ALA A 157 -3.91 1.98 -6.47
CA ALA A 157 -5.28 1.68 -6.92
C ALA A 157 -5.43 0.19 -7.28
N TYR A 158 -4.44 -0.40 -7.95
CA TYR A 158 -4.40 -1.82 -8.27
C TYR A 158 -4.37 -2.71 -7.02
N ILE A 159 -3.50 -2.39 -6.05
CA ILE A 159 -3.44 -3.08 -4.75
C ILE A 159 -4.79 -3.06 -4.05
N ILE A 160 -5.39 -1.87 -3.90
CA ILE A 160 -6.67 -1.67 -3.21
C ILE A 160 -7.78 -2.48 -3.89
N LYS A 161 -7.87 -2.43 -5.22
CA LYS A 161 -8.88 -3.15 -6.01
C LYS A 161 -8.86 -4.65 -5.71
N HIS A 162 -7.69 -5.27 -5.75
CA HIS A 162 -7.56 -6.72 -5.58
C HIS A 162 -7.69 -7.16 -4.11
N MET A 163 -7.18 -6.37 -3.16
CA MET A 163 -7.41 -6.62 -1.73
C MET A 163 -8.89 -6.48 -1.36
N LYS A 164 -9.60 -5.47 -1.88
CA LYS A 164 -11.05 -5.33 -1.68
C LYS A 164 -11.82 -6.53 -2.24
N ALA A 165 -11.44 -7.03 -3.42
CA ALA A 165 -12.06 -8.22 -3.99
C ALA A 165 -11.90 -9.44 -3.07
N GLY A 166 -10.68 -9.69 -2.57
CA GLY A 166 -10.42 -10.76 -1.61
C GLY A 166 -11.21 -10.60 -0.30
N PHE A 167 -11.25 -9.39 0.24
CA PHE A 167 -11.99 -9.11 1.48
C PHE A 167 -13.49 -9.38 1.34
N PHE A 168 -14.13 -8.86 0.29
CA PHE A 168 -15.58 -9.01 0.10
C PHE A 168 -16.01 -10.45 -0.15
N ASP A 169 -15.17 -11.24 -0.81
CA ASP A 169 -15.45 -12.65 -1.00
C ASP A 169 -15.19 -13.45 0.27
N GLY A 170 -14.13 -13.13 1.01
CA GLY A 170 -13.86 -13.76 2.30
C GLY A 170 -14.96 -13.51 3.33
N GLN A 171 -15.59 -12.33 3.31
CA GLN A 171 -16.79 -12.07 4.11
C GLN A 171 -17.98 -12.98 3.76
N LYS A 172 -17.99 -13.56 2.56
CA LYS A 172 -19.00 -14.52 2.09
C LYS A 172 -18.53 -15.98 2.22
N GLY A 173 -17.33 -16.22 2.77
CA GLY A 173 -16.71 -17.55 2.81
C GLY A 173 -16.32 -18.08 1.43
N VAL A 174 -16.09 -17.21 0.45
CA VAL A 174 -15.69 -17.55 -0.91
C VAL A 174 -14.20 -17.32 -1.09
N ASP A 175 -13.49 -18.30 -1.65
CA ASP A 175 -12.12 -18.16 -2.11
C ASP A 175 -12.01 -18.58 -3.59
N ARG A 176 -11.68 -17.62 -4.46
CA ARG A 176 -11.54 -17.85 -5.92
C ARG A 176 -10.24 -18.56 -6.29
N TYR A 177 -9.28 -18.61 -5.38
CA TYR A 177 -7.95 -19.18 -5.58
C TYR A 177 -7.66 -20.37 -4.65
N ALA A 178 -8.59 -20.73 -3.76
CA ALA A 178 -8.59 -22.04 -3.13
C ALA A 178 -8.59 -23.10 -4.23
N GLU A 179 -7.62 -24.01 -4.16
CA GLU A 179 -7.21 -24.94 -5.20
C GLU A 179 -8.38 -25.49 -6.04
N LYS A 180 -8.20 -25.42 -7.37
CA LYS A 180 -8.71 -26.43 -8.28
C LYS A 180 -7.69 -27.57 -8.35
#